data_AF-A0A227J486-F1
#
_entry.id   AF-A0A227J486-F1
#
_cell.length_a   1.000
_cell.length_b   1.000
_cell.length_c   1.000
_cell.angle_alpha   90.00
_cell.angle_beta   90.00
_cell.angle_gamma   90.00
#
_symmetry.space_group_name_H-M   'P 1'
#
loop_
_entity.id
_entity.type
_entity.pdbx_description
1 polymer ?
#
loop_
_entity_poly.entity_id
_entity_poly.type
_entity_poly.pdbx_seq_one_letter_code
_entity_poly.pdbx_strand_id
1 'polypeptide(L)'
;VLSGESITIDVLANDHSSDANSTLKLDKITSKPSIGSAEISGQKIHYSVPVSDIPEQRAVMKYQVSDDFGTTAEGEVVITINSPVITANSLQYKALEDTPLEL
;
A
#
# COMPACT_ATOMS: atom_id res chain seq x y z
N VAL A 1 1.38 -3.69 5.34
CA VAL A 1 2.20 -2.46 5.12
C VAL A 1 2.08 -1.60 6.36
N LEU A 2 3.15 -0.98 6.88
CA LEU A 2 2.99 -0.07 8.01
C LEU A 2 2.43 1.27 7.56
N SER A 3 1.74 1.95 8.46
CA SER A 3 1.31 3.33 8.23
C SER A 3 2.52 4.25 8.02
N GLY A 4 2.41 5.17 7.05
CA GLY A 4 3.49 6.06 6.63
C GLY A 4 4.51 5.44 5.68
N GLU A 5 4.40 4.13 5.38
CA GLU A 5 5.31 3.46 4.45
C GLU A 5 4.75 3.34 3.03
N SER A 6 5.63 2.97 2.11
CA SER A 6 5.28 2.56 0.76
C SER A 6 5.82 1.18 0.45
N ILE A 7 5.15 0.47 -0.46
CA ILE A 7 5.56 -0.85 -0.94
C ILE A 7 5.35 -0.93 -2.45
N THR A 8 6.18 -1.74 -3.11
CA THR A 8 5.99 -2.12 -4.51
C THR A 8 5.39 -3.53 -4.57
N ILE A 9 4.26 -3.66 -5.24
CA ILE A 9 3.48 -4.88 -5.40
C ILE A 9 3.63 -5.36 -6.84
N ASP A 10 4.19 -6.57 -6.99
CA ASP A 10 4.31 -7.26 -8.27
C ASP A 10 3.11 -8.20 -8.44
N VAL A 11 2.02 -7.67 -9.00
CA VAL A 11 0.78 -8.44 -9.17
C VAL A 11 0.94 -9.55 -10.23
N LEU A 12 1.75 -9.31 -11.25
CA LEU A 12 1.97 -10.26 -12.34
C LEU A 12 2.75 -11.50 -11.89
N ALA A 13 3.50 -11.43 -10.78
CA ALA A 13 4.20 -12.59 -10.23
C ALA A 13 3.24 -13.70 -9.77
N ASN A 14 1.97 -13.38 -9.50
CA ASN A 14 0.93 -14.33 -9.09
C ASN A 14 -0.16 -14.52 -10.15
N ASP A 15 -0.05 -13.86 -11.31
CA ASP A 15 -0.99 -13.99 -12.41
C ASP A 15 -0.36 -14.82 -13.54
N HIS A 16 -1.18 -15.62 -14.22
CA HIS A 16 -0.74 -16.46 -15.34
C HIS A 16 -1.72 -16.38 -16.49
N SER A 17 -1.20 -16.37 -17.72
CA SER A 17 -2.00 -16.56 -18.93
C SER A 17 -2.37 -18.03 -19.07
N SER A 18 -3.57 -18.30 -19.62
CA SER A 18 -3.96 -19.66 -20.02
C SER A 18 -3.20 -20.14 -21.25
N ASP A 19 -2.68 -19.22 -22.05
CA ASP A 19 -1.71 -19.52 -23.11
C ASP A 19 -0.29 -19.36 -22.55
N ALA A 20 0.43 -20.49 -22.45
CA ALA A 20 1.78 -20.54 -21.92
C ALA A 20 2.82 -19.74 -22.73
N ASN A 21 2.50 -19.36 -23.98
CA ASN A 21 3.38 -18.53 -24.81
C ASN A 21 3.07 -17.02 -24.72
N SER A 22 2.06 -16.64 -23.95
CA SER A 22 1.59 -15.27 -23.85
C SER A 22 2.07 -14.61 -22.56
N THR A 23 2.49 -13.35 -22.68
CA THR A 23 2.90 -12.54 -21.53
C THR A 23 1.75 -11.68 -21.04
N LEU A 24 1.65 -11.50 -19.72
CA LEU A 24 0.69 -10.57 -19.13
C LEU A 24 1.31 -9.19 -18.95
N LYS A 25 0.50 -8.16 -19.19
CA LYS A 25 0.82 -6.77 -18.96
C LYS A 25 -0.15 -6.17 -17.96
N LEU A 26 0.36 -5.41 -16.99
CA LEU A 26 -0.45 -4.57 -16.12
C LEU A 26 -0.84 -3.28 -16.86
N ASP A 27 -2.14 -3.06 -17.08
CA ASP A 27 -2.61 -1.94 -17.89
C ASP A 27 -2.98 -0.71 -17.06
N LYS A 28 -3.84 -0.91 -16.07
CA LYS A 28 -4.38 0.18 -15.25
C LYS A 28 -4.90 -0.31 -13.90
N ILE A 29 -4.94 0.62 -12.96
CA ILE A 29 -5.71 0.47 -11.72
C ILE A 29 -7.15 0.88 -12.05
N THR A 30 -8.08 -0.07 -11.98
CA THR A 30 -9.50 0.14 -12.31
C THR A 30 -10.27 0.72 -11.13
N SER A 31 -9.84 0.41 -9.90
CA SER A 31 -10.39 0.98 -8.67
C SER A 31 -9.27 1.30 -7.68
N LYS A 32 -9.21 2.55 -7.24
CA LYS A 32 -8.22 3.02 -6.26
C LYS A 32 -8.61 2.53 -4.85
N PRO A 33 -7.61 2.30 -3.97
CA PRO A 33 -7.89 1.92 -2.59
C PRO A 33 -8.59 3.05 -1.84
N SER A 34 -9.45 2.68 -0.89
CA SER A 34 -10.12 3.63 0.02
C SER A 34 -9.17 4.34 0.98
N ILE A 35 -7.98 3.77 1.20
CA ILE A 35 -6.93 4.31 2.08
C ILE A 35 -5.61 4.32 1.31
N GLY A 36 -4.91 5.45 1.37
CA GLY A 36 -3.65 5.65 0.67
C GLY A 36 -3.78 5.86 -0.84
N SER A 37 -2.66 5.78 -1.53
CA SER A 37 -2.57 5.99 -2.97
C SER A 37 -1.88 4.82 -3.63
N ALA A 38 -2.36 4.43 -4.81
CA ALA A 38 -1.76 3.39 -5.63
C ALA A 38 -1.49 3.96 -7.02
N GLU A 39 -0.30 3.74 -7.55
CA GLU A 39 0.09 4.14 -8.90
C GLU A 39 0.89 3.04 -9.60
N ILE A 40 0.81 3.00 -10.92
CA ILE A 40 1.60 2.05 -11.70
C ILE A 40 2.97 2.68 -11.96
N SER A 41 4.03 1.96 -11.61
CA SER A 41 5.41 2.31 -11.91
C SER A 41 6.07 1.13 -12.63
N GLY A 42 6.25 1.27 -13.94
CA GLY A 42 6.61 0.16 -14.83
C GLY A 42 5.48 -0.88 -14.90
N GLN A 43 5.78 -2.14 -14.60
CA GLN A 43 4.82 -3.26 -14.58
C GLN A 43 4.37 -3.64 -13.16
N LYS A 44 4.58 -2.76 -12.18
CA LYS A 44 4.26 -2.99 -10.77
C LYS A 44 3.42 -1.85 -10.22
N ILE A 45 2.76 -2.11 -9.10
CA ILE A 45 1.99 -1.09 -8.38
C ILE A 45 2.82 -0.57 -7.22
N HIS A 46 3.07 0.72 -7.19
CA HIS A 46 3.59 1.41 -6.02
C HIS A 46 2.42 1.87 -5.16
N TYR A 47 2.35 1.38 -3.92
CA TYR A 47 1.29 1.70 -2.97
C TYR A 47 1.87 2.44 -1.76
N SER A 48 1.30 3.60 -1.45
CA SER A 48 1.75 4.49 -0.38
C SER A 48 0.65 4.68 0.66
N VAL A 49 1.02 4.49 1.92
CA VAL A 49 0.10 4.56 3.06
C VAL A 49 0.32 5.86 3.81
N PRO A 50 -0.74 6.67 4.08
CA PRO A 50 -0.61 7.85 4.90
C PRO A 50 -0.28 7.49 6.34
N VAL A 51 0.32 8.43 7.07
CA VAL A 51 0.49 8.31 8.51
C VAL A 51 -0.89 8.32 9.18
N SER A 52 -1.13 7.36 10.06
CA SER A 52 -2.38 7.14 10.79
C SER A 52 -2.05 6.38 12.08
N ASP A 53 -2.63 6.84 13.17
CA ASP A 53 -2.59 6.24 14.51
C ASP A 53 -3.77 5.29 14.76
N ILE A 54 -4.68 5.18 13.80
CA ILE A 54 -5.79 4.23 13.83
C ILE A 54 -5.21 2.81 13.79
N PRO A 55 -5.82 1.84 14.50
CA PRO A 55 -5.46 0.42 14.46
C PRO A 55 -5.43 -0.18 13.05
N GLU A 56 -5.19 -1.49 12.97
CA GLU A 56 -5.18 -2.23 11.72
C GLU A 56 -6.37 -1.87 10.81
N GLN A 57 -6.06 -1.48 9.58
CA GLN A 57 -7.00 -1.06 8.55
C GLN A 57 -6.88 -1.96 7.32
N ARG A 58 -7.94 -2.03 6.51
CA ARG A 58 -7.94 -2.75 5.24
C ARG A 58 -8.30 -1.83 4.10
N ALA A 59 -7.53 -1.91 3.02
CA ALA A 59 -7.81 -1.27 1.75
C ALA A 59 -7.92 -2.33 0.65
N VAL A 60 -8.76 -2.09 -0.33
CA VAL A 60 -8.93 -2.96 -1.50
C VAL A 60 -8.74 -2.12 -2.75
N MET A 61 -7.93 -2.60 -3.69
CA MET A 61 -7.77 -2.00 -5.01
C MET A 61 -7.97 -3.05 -6.09
N LYS A 62 -8.35 -2.60 -7.29
CA LYS A 62 -8.51 -3.47 -8.45
C LYS A 62 -7.65 -3.01 -9.61
N TYR A 63 -7.18 -3.95 -10.39
CA TYR A 63 -6.33 -3.70 -11.54
C TYR A 63 -6.77 -4.54 -12.74
N GLN A 64 -6.44 -4.07 -13.93
CA GLN A 64 -6.65 -4.79 -15.17
C GLN A 64 -5.32 -5.21 -15.78
N VAL A 65 -5.28 -6.44 -16.26
CA VAL A 65 -4.19 -6.97 -17.09
C VAL A 65 -4.69 -7.28 -18.49
N SER A 66 -3.77 -7.30 -19.44
CA SER A 66 -3.99 -7.83 -20.79
C SER A 66 -2.92 -8.81 -21.20
N ASP A 67 -3.28 -9.70 -22.12
CA ASP A 67 -2.36 -10.57 -22.83
C ASP A 67 -1.86 -9.93 -24.14
N ASP A 68 -0.93 -10.59 -24.83
CA ASP A 68 -0.37 -10.10 -26.11
C ASP A 68 -1.41 -9.99 -27.24
N PHE A 69 -2.61 -10.54 -27.07
CA PHE A 69 -3.72 -10.50 -28.03
C PHE A 69 -4.78 -9.45 -27.66
N GLY A 70 -4.60 -8.72 -26.56
CA GLY A 70 -5.52 -7.70 -26.07
C GLY A 70 -6.71 -8.24 -25.26
N THR A 71 -6.71 -9.53 -24.91
CA THR A 71 -7.69 -10.09 -23.98
C THR A 71 -7.43 -9.54 -22.60
N THR A 72 -8.45 -9.05 -21.90
CA THR A 72 -8.29 -8.42 -20.58
C THR A 72 -8.92 -9.22 -19.44
N ALA A 73 -8.33 -9.15 -18.26
CA ALA A 73 -8.90 -9.65 -17.01
C ALA A 73 -8.75 -8.62 -15.87
N GLU A 74 -9.58 -8.72 -14.84
CA GLU A 74 -9.49 -7.90 -13.62
C GLU A 74 -8.99 -8.73 -12.44
N GLY A 75 -8.05 -8.19 -11.68
CA GLY A 75 -7.55 -8.73 -10.41
C GLY A 75 -7.84 -7.79 -9.24
N GLU A 76 -7.78 -8.35 -8.04
CA GLU A 76 -8.03 -7.63 -6.78
C GLU A 76 -6.84 -7.80 -5.83
N VAL A 77 -6.42 -6.71 -5.22
CA VAL A 77 -5.41 -6.71 -4.15
C VAL A 77 -6.05 -6.22 -2.87
N VAL A 78 -5.96 -7.05 -1.83
CA VAL A 78 -6.35 -6.69 -0.46
C VAL A 78 -5.10 -6.33 0.32
N ILE A 79 -5.05 -5.10 0.84
CA ILE A 79 -3.92 -4.59 1.62
C ILE A 79 -4.34 -4.46 3.08
N THR A 80 -3.58 -5.13 3.97
CA THR A 80 -3.64 -4.88 5.41
C THR A 80 -2.61 -3.83 5.81
N ILE A 81 -3.11 -2.76 6.43
CA ILE A 81 -2.34 -1.62 6.91
C ILE A 81 -2.23 -1.76 8.43
N ASN A 82 -1.02 -1.78 8.95
CA ASN A 82 -0.77 -1.90 10.38
C ASN A 82 -0.28 -0.55 10.93
N SER A 83 -0.66 -0.21 12.14
CA SER A 83 -0.10 0.96 12.83
C SER A 83 1.42 0.78 13.02
N PRO A 84 2.20 1.87 13.02
CA PRO A 84 3.62 1.76 13.27
C PRO A 84 3.86 1.32 14.71
N VAL A 85 4.88 0.49 14.94
CA VAL A 85 5.29 0.14 16.31
C VAL A 85 5.95 1.37 16.92
N ILE A 86 5.23 2.09 17.79
CA ILE A 86 5.81 3.19 18.58
C ILE A 86 6.69 2.57 19.66
N THR A 87 8.02 2.65 19.49
CA THR A 87 8.97 2.30 20.54
C THR A 87 9.27 3.55 21.38
N ALA A 88 9.56 3.40 22.67
CA ALA A 88 9.76 4.53 23.59
C ALA A 88 10.81 5.56 23.12
N ASN A 89 11.74 5.15 22.25
CA ASN A 89 12.77 6.00 21.65
C ASN A 89 12.24 7.00 20.61
N SER A 90 11.03 6.81 20.06
CA SER A 90 10.39 7.76 19.13
C SER A 90 9.49 8.77 19.85
N LEU A 91 9.38 8.69 21.17
CA LEU A 91 8.62 9.62 21.98
C LEU A 91 9.55 10.72 22.49
N GLN A 92 9.55 11.87 21.80
CA GLN A 92 10.16 13.08 22.36
C GLN A 92 9.21 13.68 23.40
N TYR A 93 9.29 13.22 24.64
CA TYR A 93 8.67 13.92 25.76
C TYR A 93 9.59 15.03 26.23
N LYS A 94 9.17 16.29 26.05
CA LYS A 94 9.73 17.42 26.80
C LYS A 94 8.80 17.63 28.00
N ALA A 95 9.12 17.02 29.14
CA ALA A 95 8.45 17.40 30.38
C ALA A 95 8.80 18.88 30.62
N LEU A 96 7.80 19.76 30.55
CA LEU A 96 7.88 21.07 31.20
C LEU A 96 7.58 20.84 32.68
N GLU A 97 8.50 20.22 33.39
CA GLU A 97 8.56 20.34 34.85
C GLU A 97 9.82 21.11 35.17
N ASP A 98 9.64 22.42 35.36
CA ASP A 98 10.22 23.14 36.48
C ASP A 98 9.65 24.56 36.46
N THR A 99 8.45 24.72 37.01
CA THR A 99 8.06 26.01 37.57
C THR A 99 8.35 25.92 39.06
N PRO A 100 9.37 26.59 39.60
CA PRO A 100 9.59 26.63 41.04
C PRO A 100 8.36 27.24 41.72
N LEU A 101 7.90 26.62 42.81
CA LEU A 101 6.95 27.24 43.72
C LEU A 101 7.68 28.39 44.43
N GLU A 102 7.34 29.64 44.11
CA GLU A 102 7.70 30.76 44.99
C GLU A 102 6.87 30.69 46.27
N LEU A 103 7.56 30.71 47.41
CA LEU A 103 6.98 30.85 48.75
C LEU A 103 6.78 32.32 49.10
#